data_AF-A0A1U7YBM6-F1
#
_entry.id   AF-A0A1U7YBM6-F1
#
_cell.length_a   1.000
_cell.length_b   1.000
_cell.length_c   1.000
_cell.angle_alpha   90.00
_cell.angle_beta   90.00
_cell.angle_gamma   90.00
#
_symmetry.space_group_name_H-M   'P 1'
#
loop_
_entity.id
_entity.type
_entity.pdbx_description
1 polymer ?
#
loop_
_entity_poly.entity_id
_entity_poly.type
_entity_poly.pdbx_seq_one_letter_code
_entity_poly.pdbx_strand_id
1 'polypeptide(L)'
;MVSRSNICSRKSTQQRRRRPKTSTATLPTNANTSVSEKLEALKQLLPALAANNGEIKVDHLFQETADYIVLLRTQVFILQKLLHFCDDIGQSQDI
;
A
#
# COMPACT_ATOMS: atom_id res chain seq x y z
N MET A 1 -5.49 -6.14 -75.49
CA MET A 1 -4.51 -7.12 -74.99
C MET A 1 -4.12 -6.74 -73.57
N VAL A 2 -4.11 -7.76 -72.70
CA VAL A 2 -3.60 -7.86 -71.31
C VAL A 2 -4.38 -7.14 -70.20
N SER A 3 -5.21 -7.97 -69.57
CA SER A 3 -5.78 -7.87 -68.22
C SER A 3 -4.74 -7.58 -67.13
N ARG A 4 -5.15 -6.83 -66.12
CA ARG A 4 -4.53 -6.88 -64.78
C ARG A 4 -5.61 -6.91 -63.70
N SER A 5 -5.29 -7.71 -62.70
CA SER A 5 -6.17 -8.44 -61.82
C SER A 5 -6.44 -7.70 -60.50
N ASN A 6 -7.47 -8.20 -59.79
CA ASN A 6 -7.48 -8.48 -58.35
C ASN A 6 -8.16 -7.53 -57.35
N ILE A 7 -8.87 -8.22 -56.44
CA ILE A 7 -9.13 -7.95 -55.02
C ILE A 7 -10.50 -7.37 -54.65
N CYS A 8 -11.37 -8.28 -54.21
CA CYS A 8 -12.36 -8.03 -53.16
C CYS A 8 -11.70 -7.43 -51.91
N SER A 9 -12.22 -6.30 -51.40
CA SER A 9 -12.17 -6.05 -49.95
C SER A 9 -13.26 -5.10 -49.47
N ARG A 10 -14.29 -5.76 -48.90
CA ARG A 10 -15.01 -5.45 -47.66
C ARG A 10 -15.31 -3.97 -47.37
N LYS A 11 -16.61 -3.70 -47.41
CA LYS A 11 -17.31 -2.57 -46.80
C LYS A 11 -16.72 -2.21 -45.41
N SER A 12 -16.46 -0.92 -45.28
CA SER A 12 -16.50 -0.09 -44.07
C SER A 12 -16.99 -0.79 -42.80
N THR A 13 -16.08 -0.94 -41.84
CA THR A 13 -16.39 -0.79 -40.42
C THR A 13 -15.22 -0.02 -39.81
N GLN A 14 -15.46 1.26 -39.49
CA GLN A 14 -14.56 2.05 -38.65
C GLN A 14 -14.42 1.34 -37.30
N GLN A 15 -13.35 0.55 -37.14
CA GLN A 15 -12.90 0.13 -35.83
C GLN A 15 -12.39 1.37 -35.10
N ARG A 16 -13.27 1.99 -34.30
CA ARG A 16 -12.90 2.94 -33.25
C ARG A 16 -11.85 2.26 -32.37
N ARG A 17 -10.58 2.64 -32.55
CA ARG A 17 -9.49 2.32 -31.63
C ARG A 17 -9.86 2.86 -30.25
N ARG A 18 -10.44 2.02 -29.40
CA ARG A 18 -10.60 2.31 -27.97
C ARG A 18 -9.23 2.21 -27.33
N ARG A 19 -8.62 3.37 -27.13
CA ARG A 19 -7.42 3.58 -26.33
C ARG A 19 -7.66 3.00 -24.92
N PRO A 20 -6.81 2.09 -24.40
CA PRO A 20 -6.91 1.68 -23.01
C PRO A 20 -6.64 2.90 -22.13
N LYS A 21 -7.60 3.26 -21.27
CA LYS A 21 -7.32 4.16 -20.16
C LYS A 21 -6.46 3.36 -19.18
N THR A 22 -5.17 3.65 -19.16
CA THR A 22 -4.31 3.35 -18.02
C THR A 22 -4.98 3.95 -16.79
N SER A 23 -5.59 3.09 -15.97
CA SER A 23 -5.95 3.43 -14.61
C SER A 23 -4.65 3.60 -13.83
N THR A 24 -4.08 4.80 -13.90
CA THR A 24 -3.12 5.24 -12.89
C THR A 24 -3.87 5.18 -11.56
N ALA A 25 -3.54 4.15 -10.78
CA ALA A 25 -3.97 3.98 -9.40
C ALA A 25 -3.49 5.20 -8.62
N THR A 26 -4.34 6.21 -8.61
CA THR A 26 -4.21 7.36 -7.73
C THR A 26 -4.73 6.86 -6.40
N LEU A 27 -3.83 6.68 -5.44
CA LEU A 27 -4.25 6.60 -4.04
C LEU A 27 -5.15 7.81 -3.77
N PRO A 28 -6.38 7.63 -3.26
CA PRO A 28 -7.23 8.75 -2.92
C PRO A 28 -6.64 9.40 -1.67
N THR A 29 -5.75 10.38 -1.85
CA THR A 29 -5.43 11.36 -0.81
C THR A 29 -6.63 12.29 -0.66
N ASN A 30 -7.70 11.78 -0.06
CA ASN A 30 -8.84 12.57 0.35
C ASN A 30 -8.39 13.45 1.53
N ALA A 31 -7.91 14.65 1.24
CA ALA A 31 -7.56 15.64 2.25
C ALA A 31 -8.79 16.12 3.08
N ASN A 32 -10.00 15.69 2.71
CA ASN A 32 -11.28 16.06 3.32
C ASN A 32 -11.88 14.94 4.20
N THR A 33 -11.11 13.95 4.63
CA THR A 33 -11.62 12.94 5.58
C THR A 33 -11.92 13.58 6.93
N SER A 34 -13.09 13.26 7.46
CA SER A 34 -13.56 13.83 8.73
C SER A 34 -12.67 13.40 9.90
N VAL A 35 -12.62 14.19 10.97
CA VAL A 35 -11.86 13.83 12.18
C VAL A 35 -12.34 12.50 12.75
N SER A 36 -13.66 12.23 12.68
CA SER A 36 -14.25 10.96 13.10
C SER A 36 -13.69 9.77 12.30
N GLU A 37 -13.62 9.89 10.98
CA GLU A 37 -13.07 8.86 10.11
C GLU A 37 -11.59 8.58 10.40
N LYS A 38 -10.81 9.63 10.67
CA LYS A 38 -9.39 9.49 11.08
C LYS A 38 -9.24 8.78 12.42
N LEU A 39 -10.13 9.05 13.38
CA LEU A 39 -10.13 8.39 14.69
C LEU A 39 -10.54 6.91 14.58
N GLU A 40 -11.53 6.59 13.76
CA GLU A 40 -11.92 5.20 13.50
C GLU A 40 -10.81 4.42 12.79
N ALA A 41 -10.18 5.03 11.78
CA ALA A 41 -9.01 4.43 11.12
C ALA A 41 -7.87 4.20 12.12
N LEU A 42 -7.63 5.13 13.04
CA LEU A 42 -6.60 4.98 14.08
C LEU A 42 -6.92 3.82 15.04
N LYS A 43 -8.18 3.66 15.46
CA LYS A 43 -8.60 2.52 16.30
C LYS A 43 -8.33 1.18 15.64
N GLN A 44 -8.61 1.07 14.33
CA GLN A 44 -8.39 -0.16 13.56
C GLN A 44 -6.91 -0.55 13.43
N LEU A 45 -5.98 0.41 13.55
CA LEU A 45 -4.54 0.16 13.49
C LEU A 45 -3.97 -0.43 14.79
N LEU A 46 -4.65 -0.27 15.93
CA LEU A 46 -4.13 -0.67 17.23
C LEU A 46 -4.60 -2.09 17.58
N PRO A 47 -3.68 -3.06 17.73
CA PRO A 47 -4.04 -4.45 18.02
C PRO A 47 -4.86 -4.61 19.31
N ALA A 48 -4.58 -3.80 20.34
CA ALA A 48 -5.23 -3.85 21.64
C ALA A 48 -6.67 -3.30 21.62
N LEU A 49 -6.97 -2.37 20.69
CA LEU A 49 -8.30 -1.77 20.55
C LEU A 49 -9.18 -2.48 19.54
N ALA A 50 -8.59 -3.12 18.52
CA ALA A 50 -9.36 -3.87 17.52
C ALA A 50 -10.17 -5.04 18.12
N ALA A 51 -9.80 -5.54 19.30
CA ALA A 51 -10.55 -6.57 20.04
C ALA A 51 -11.68 -5.99 20.92
N ASN A 52 -11.65 -4.68 21.20
CA ASN A 52 -12.57 -4.02 22.12
C ASN A 52 -13.47 -3.05 21.34
N ASN A 53 -14.65 -3.51 20.93
CA ASN A 53 -15.68 -2.71 20.24
C ASN A 53 -16.36 -1.66 21.14
N GLY A 54 -15.74 -1.30 22.27
CA GLY A 54 -16.27 -0.33 23.22
C GLY A 54 -16.02 1.12 22.78
N GLU A 55 -16.79 2.04 23.35
CA GLU A 55 -16.56 3.47 23.18
C GLU A 55 -15.30 3.89 23.96
N ILE A 56 -14.19 4.05 23.24
CA ILE A 56 -12.90 4.36 23.84
C ILE A 56 -12.71 5.88 23.86
N LYS A 57 -12.40 6.41 25.05
CA LYS A 57 -12.06 7.82 25.23
C LYS A 57 -10.84 8.19 24.39
N VAL A 58 -10.90 9.36 23.76
CA VAL A 58 -9.87 9.85 22.85
C VAL A 58 -8.50 9.96 23.53
N ASP A 59 -8.44 10.37 24.80
CA ASP A 59 -7.18 10.46 25.54
C ASP A 59 -6.49 9.09 25.70
N HIS A 60 -7.28 8.03 25.94
CA HIS A 60 -6.77 6.67 26.03
C HIS A 60 -6.30 6.15 24.66
N LEU A 61 -7.02 6.49 23.58
CA LEU A 61 -6.61 6.13 22.23
C LEU A 61 -5.22 6.68 21.89
N PHE A 62 -4.94 7.93 22.27
CA PHE A 62 -3.62 8.53 22.03
C PHE A 62 -2.52 7.92 22.89
N GLN A 63 -2.82 7.57 24.16
CA GLN A 63 -1.87 6.88 25.02
C GLN A 63 -1.46 5.52 24.42
N GLU A 64 -2.44 4.68 24.09
CA GLU A 64 -2.20 3.37 23.48
C GLU A 64 -1.47 3.50 22.14
N THR A 65 -1.77 4.55 21.37
CA THR A 65 -1.04 4.85 20.13
C THR A 65 0.43 5.16 20.40
N ALA A 66 0.73 6.00 21.39
CA ALA A 66 2.09 6.36 21.75
C ALA A 66 2.87 5.12 22.21
N ASP A 67 2.27 4.31 23.07
CA ASP A 67 2.87 3.07 23.57
C ASP A 67 3.13 2.08 22.43
N TYR A 68 2.18 1.95 21.49
CA TYR A 68 2.35 1.09 20.32
C TYR A 68 3.45 1.58 19.36
N ILE A 69 3.59 2.91 19.16
CA ILE A 69 4.70 3.48 18.37
C ILE A 69 6.05 3.14 19.02
N VAL A 70 6.16 3.25 20.35
CA VAL A 70 7.39 2.91 21.07
C VAL A 70 7.71 1.42 20.95
N LEU A 71 6.70 0.56 21.08
CA LEU A 71 6.84 -0.89 20.90
C LEU A 71 7.38 -1.22 19.51
N LEU A 72 6.75 -0.70 18.45
CA LEU A 72 7.18 -0.95 17.07
C LEU A 72 8.61 -0.46 16.82
N ARG A 73 8.95 0.75 17.30
CA ARG A 73 10.32 1.28 17.19
C ARG A 73 11.34 0.37 17.88
N THR A 74 11.00 -0.13 19.06
CA THR A 74 11.85 -1.05 19.82
C THR A 74 12.04 -2.37 19.07
N GLN A 75 10.96 -2.94 18.52
CA GLN A 75 11.03 -4.17 17.73
C GLN A 75 11.93 -4.00 16.49
N VAL A 76 11.76 -2.90 15.75
CA VAL A 76 12.62 -2.59 14.59
C VAL A 76 14.07 -2.43 15.01
N PHE A 77 14.34 -1.71 16.10
CA PHE A 77 15.69 -1.53 16.62
C PHE A 77 16.37 -2.85 16.99
N ILE A 78 15.66 -3.74 17.70
CA ILE A 78 16.18 -5.07 18.06
C ILE A 78 16.49 -5.87 16.80
N LEU A 79 15.57 -5.91 15.83
CA LEU A 79 15.77 -6.64 14.57
C LEU A 79 16.97 -6.12 13.80
N GLN A 80 17.16 -4.80 13.72
CA GLN A 80 18.33 -4.19 13.10
C GLN A 80 19.64 -4.59 13.79
N LYS A 81 19.64 -4.64 15.13
CA LYS A 81 20.81 -5.10 15.89
C LYS A 81 21.12 -6.57 15.64
N LEU A 82 20.10 -7.42 15.61
CA LEU A 82 20.28 -8.85 15.30
C LEU A 82 20.84 -9.05 13.90
N LEU A 83 20.36 -8.30 12.91
CA LEU A 83 20.89 -8.36 11.54
C LEU A 83 22.36 -7.94 11.49
N HIS A 84 22.70 -6.82 12.15
CA HIS A 84 24.08 -6.35 12.22
C HIS A 84 25.03 -7.40 12.84
N PHE A 85 24.60 -8.07 13.91
CA PHE A 85 25.39 -9.16 14.48
C PHE A 85 25.57 -10.32 13.50
N CYS A 86 24.54 -10.70 12.75
CA CYS A 86 24.66 -11.74 11.72
C CYS A 86 25.63 -11.35 10.60
N ASP A 87 25.59 -10.09 10.15
CA ASP A 87 26.48 -9.57 9.12
C ASP A 87 27.94 -9.56 9.60
N ASP A 88 28.18 -9.17 10.86
CA ASP A 88 29.51 -9.15 11.48
C ASP A 88 30.09 -10.57 11.68
N ILE A 89 29.23 -11.56 12.01
CA ILE A 89 29.63 -12.97 12.12
C ILE A 89 30.09 -13.51 10.76
N GLY A 90 29.42 -13.12 9.66
CA GLY A 90 29.81 -13.52 8.31
C GLY A 90 31.16 -12.98 7.84
N GLN A 91 31.64 -11.88 8.42
CA GLN A 91 32.93 -11.24 8.09
C GLN A 91 34.11 -11.78 8.93
N SER A 92 33.85 -12.43 10.07
CA SER A 92 34.90 -12.99 10.95
C SER A 92 35.37 -14.39 10.56
N GLN A 93 34.86 -14.97 9.47
CA GLN A 93 35.16 -16.36 9.05
C GLN A 93 36.12 -16.46 7.86
N ASP A 94 37.01 -15.46 7.69
CA ASP A 94 37.98 -15.33 6.59
C ASP A 94 39.45 -15.17 7.08
N ILE A 95 39.83 -15.84 8.18
CA ILE A 95 41.23 -15.94 8.67
C ILE A 95 41.67 -17.40 8.81
#